data_AF-A0A939GGD3-F1
#
_entry.id   AF-A0A939GGD3-F1
#
_cell.length_a   1.000
_cell.length_b   1.000
_cell.length_c   1.000
_cell.angle_alpha   90.00
_cell.angle_beta   90.00
_cell.angle_gamma   90.00
#
_symmetry.space_group_name_H-M   'P 1'
#
loop_
_entity.id
_entity.type
_entity.pdbx_description
1 polymer ?
#
loop_
_entity_poly.entity_id
_entity_poly.type
_entity_poly.pdbx_seq_one_letter_code
_entity_poly.pdbx_strand_id
1 'polypeptide(L)' 'MESVRLLQTTGHDATATAPSKRHKADGAATAALLIQLASEMLETSPTLRKRLGVTLSDLMAADKVRKALIRQALPA' A
#
# COMPACT_ATOMS: atom_id res chain seq x y z
N MET A 1 -36.10 -6.83 21.32
CA MET A 1 -35.06 -7.57 20.58
C MET A 1 -35.61 -7.81 19.18
N GLU A 2 -35.25 -6.97 18.22
CA GLU A 2 -35.65 -7.15 16.83
C GLU A 2 -34.44 -6.98 15.90
N SER A 3 -34.11 -8.13 15.30
CA SER A 3 -33.36 -8.41 14.08
C SER A 3 -32.71 -7.25 13.32
N VAL A 4 -31.37 -7.30 13.29
CA VAL A 4 -30.47 -6.55 12.42
C VAL A 4 -30.87 -6.74 10.96
N ARG A 5 -31.24 -5.63 10.32
CA ARG A 5 -31.50 -5.54 8.88
C ARG A 5 -30.18 -5.66 8.10
N LEU A 6 -30.16 -6.61 7.18
CA LEU A 6 -29.60 -6.51 5.82
C LEU A 6 -28.22 -5.83 5.70
N LEU A 7 -27.15 -6.62 5.78
CA LEU A 7 -25.96 -6.35 4.96
C LEU A 7 -26.00 -7.31 3.77
N GLN A 8 -26.61 -6.84 2.68
CA GLN A 8 -26.44 -7.45 1.37
C GLN A 8 -25.01 -7.21 0.92
N THR A 9 -24.21 -8.26 0.85
CA THR A 9 -22.88 -8.22 0.23
C THR A 9 -23.09 -8.09 -1.27
N THR A 10 -23.05 -6.86 -1.78
CA THR A 10 -23.01 -6.60 -3.22
C THR A 10 -21.67 -7.09 -3.76
N GLY A 11 -21.72 -8.25 -4.42
CA GLY A 11 -20.63 -8.76 -5.24
C GLY A 11 -20.19 -7.68 -6.20
N HIS A 12 -18.89 -7.39 -6.23
CA HIS A 12 -18.30 -6.51 -7.21
C HIS A 12 -18.35 -7.20 -8.57
N ASP A 13 -19.39 -6.88 -9.33
CA ASP A 13 -19.54 -7.26 -10.73
C ASP A 13 -18.39 -6.62 -11.51
N ALA A 14 -17.46 -7.47 -11.97
CA ALA A 14 -16.36 -7.08 -12.84
C ALA A 14 -16.93 -6.80 -14.24
N THR A 15 -17.57 -5.64 -14.41
CA THR A 15 -17.93 -5.12 -15.72
C THR A 15 -16.65 -4.68 -16.42
N ALA A 16 -16.25 -5.44 -17.43
CA ALA A 16 -15.12 -5.18 -18.31
C ALA A 16 -15.30 -3.84 -19.02
N THR A 17 -14.76 -2.77 -18.41
CA THR A 17 -14.61 -1.47 -19.04
C THR A 17 -13.46 -1.57 -20.05
N ALA A 18 -13.69 -1.03 -21.26
CA ALA A 18 -12.72 -0.95 -22.37
C ALA A 18 -11.30 -0.57 -21.91
N PRO A 19 -10.23 -0.99 -22.63
CA PRO A 19 -8.87 -0.64 -22.26
C PRO A 19 -8.66 0.87 -22.42
N SER A 20 -8.93 1.61 -21.35
CA SER A 20 -8.36 2.93 -21.12
C SER A 20 -6.86 2.78 -21.35
N LYS A 21 -6.28 3.62 -22.22
CA LYS A 21 -4.83 3.74 -22.39
C LYS A 21 -4.24 3.77 -20.98
N ARG A 22 -3.68 2.63 -20.54
CA ARG A 22 -3.05 2.54 -19.22
C ARG A 22 -1.91 3.54 -19.28
N HIS A 23 -2.11 4.71 -18.69
CA HIS A 23 -1.00 5.58 -18.33
C HIS A 23 0.00 4.66 -17.65
N LYS A 24 1.23 4.59 -18.19
CA LYS A 24 2.25 3.72 -17.62
C LYS A 24 2.39 4.13 -16.17
N ALA A 25 1.84 3.32 -15.28
CA ALA A 25 1.93 3.59 -13.86
C ALA A 25 3.42 3.60 -13.53
N ASP A 26 3.89 4.69 -12.96
CA ASP A 26 5.26 4.76 -12.47
C ASP A 26 5.35 3.82 -11.27
N GLY A 27 5.80 2.59 -11.56
CA GLY A 27 5.92 1.53 -10.56
C GLY A 27 6.88 1.91 -9.45
N ALA A 28 7.93 2.69 -9.74
CA ALA A 28 8.90 3.14 -8.75
C ALA A 28 8.29 4.19 -7.81
N ALA A 29 7.60 5.19 -8.36
CA ALA A 29 6.89 6.19 -7.55
C ALA A 29 5.78 5.56 -6.70
N THR A 30 5.02 4.63 -7.28
CA THR A 30 3.94 3.91 -6.58
C THR A 30 4.51 3.05 -5.44
N ALA A 31 5.59 2.30 -5.70
CA ALA A 31 6.24 1.50 -4.67
C ALA A 31 6.82 2.37 -3.54
N ALA A 32 7.44 3.51 -3.86
CA ALA A 32 7.94 4.45 -2.86
C ALA A 32 6.82 4.98 -1.96
N LEU A 33 5.65 5.31 -2.54
CA LEU A 33 4.48 5.74 -1.78
C LEU A 33 3.94 4.63 -0.86
N LEU A 34 3.83 3.40 -1.36
CA LEU A 34 3.35 2.27 -0.57
C LEU A 34 4.29 1.94 0.59
N ILE A 35 5.61 2.01 0.38
CA ILE A 35 6.61 1.83 1.44
C ILE A 35 6.45 2.92 2.51
N GLN A 36 6.22 4.17 2.10
CA GLN A 36 6.00 5.27 3.04
C GLN A 36 4.77 5.01 3.92
N LEU A 37 3.63 4.71 3.30
CA LEU A 37 2.38 4.47 4.00
C LEU A 37 2.50 3.29 4.99
N ALA A 38 3.09 2.18 4.54
CA ALA A 38 3.29 1.01 5.39
C ALA A 38 4.22 1.32 6.57
N SER A 39 5.29 2.09 6.34
CA SER A 39 6.21 2.50 7.41
C SER A 39 5.51 3.34 8.46
N GLU A 40 4.69 4.33 8.05
CA GLU A 40 3.90 5.15 8.97
C GLU A 40 2.89 4.31 9.78
N MET A 41 2.22 3.34 9.15
CA MET A 41 1.32 2.42 9.85
C MET A 41 2.05 1.55 10.90
N LEU A 42 3.28 1.14 10.61
CA LEU A 42 4.09 0.28 11.49
C LEU A 42 4.79 1.05 12.61
N GLU A 43 5.09 2.32 12.38
CA GLU A 43 5.60 3.25 13.40
C GLU A 43 4.49 3.62 14.40
N THR A 44 3.30 3.95 13.89
CA THR A 44 2.13 4.31 14.70
C THR A 44 1.54 3.12 15.47
N SER A 45 1.70 1.88 14.97
CA SER A 45 1.17 0.67 15.60
C SER A 45 2.26 -0.35 15.97
N PRO A 46 2.82 -0.27 17.20
CA PRO A 46 3.79 -1.25 17.70
C PRO A 46 3.24 -2.68 17.79
N THR A 47 1.93 -2.84 17.97
CA THR A 47 1.26 -4.14 18.03
C THR A 47 1.23 -4.81 16.65
N LEU A 48 0.89 -4.06 15.60
CA LEU A 48 0.90 -4.56 14.23
C LEU A 48 2.32 -4.90 13.77
N ARG A 49 3.29 -4.05 14.11
CA ARG A 49 4.71 -4.32 13.87
C ARG A 49 5.17 -5.65 14.50
N LYS A 50 4.83 -5.90 15.77
CA LYS A 50 5.13 -7.17 16.46
C LYS A 50 4.44 -8.37 15.81
N ARG A 51 3.16 -8.23 15.41
CA ARG A 51 2.39 -9.30 14.76
C ARG A 51 2.99 -9.73 13.43
N LEU A 52 3.55 -8.77 12.68
CA LEU A 52 4.21 -9.03 11.41
C LEU A 52 5.69 -9.43 11.55
N GLY A 53 6.23 -9.47 12.78
CA GLY A 53 7.64 -9.79 13.00
C GLY A 53 8.61 -8.74 12.45
N VAL A 54 8.15 -7.51 12.22
CA VAL A 54 8.95 -6.43 11.64
C VAL A 54 9.74 -5.73 12.74
N THR A 55 11.04 -5.56 12.55
CA THR A 55 11.92 -4.84 13.48
C THR A 55 12.08 -3.37 13.11
N LEU A 56 12.64 -2.56 14.01
CA LEU A 56 13.01 -1.18 13.68
C LEU A 56 14.09 -1.14 12.57
N SER A 57 14.98 -2.14 12.53
CA SER A 57 16.00 -2.28 11.50
C SER A 57 15.38 -2.52 10.12
N ASP A 58 14.29 -3.29 10.04
CA ASP A 58 13.55 -3.52 8.80
C ASP A 58 12.89 -2.25 8.27
N LEU A 59 12.34 -1.41 9.17
CA LEU A 59 11.80 -0.09 8.80
C LEU A 59 12.89 0.82 8.23
N MET A 60 14.08 0.84 8.83
CA MET A 60 15.22 1.59 8.31
C MET A 60 15.69 1.05 6.94
N ALA A 61 15.66 -0.26 6.75
CA ALA A 61 15.99 -0.87 5.46
C ALA A 61 14.95 -0.49 4.38
N ALA A 62 13.66 -0.52 4.72
CA ALA A 62 12.58 -0.10 3.84
C ALA A 62 12.72 1.37 3.42
N ASP A 63 13.08 2.26 4.36
CA ASP A 63 13.31 3.68 4.04
C ASP A 63 14.47 3.89 3.06
N LYS A 64 15.54 3.09 3.15
CA LYS A 64 16.65 3.12 2.18
C LYS A 64 16.18 2.73 0.78
N VAL A 65 15.34 1.70 0.68
CA VAL A 65 14.76 1.25 -0.60
C VAL A 65 13.85 2.33 -1.17
N ARG A 66 12.98 2.95 -0.37
CA ARG A 66 12.15 4.09 -0.77
C ARG A 66 12.99 5.21 -1.39
N LYS A 67 14.07 5.62 -0.71
CA LYS A 67 14.99 6.66 -1.20
C LYS A 67 15.72 6.25 -2.49
N ALA A 68 16.02 4.97 -2.69
CA ALA A 68 16.58 4.46 -3.92
C ALA A 68 15.57 4.53 -5.08
N LEU A 69 14.32 4.14 -4.85
CA LEU A 69 13.24 4.20 -5.83
C LEU A 69 12.96 5.65 -6.29
N ILE A 70 12.93 6.61 -5.35
CA ILE A 70 12.74 8.02 -5.68
C ILE A 70 13.88 8.54 -6.57
N ARG A 71 15.13 8.16 -6.28
CA ARG A 71 16.29 8.56 -7.10
C ARG A 71 16.27 7.95 -8.50
N GLN A 72 15.77 6.72 -8.64
CA GLN A 72 15.61 6.08 -9.95
C GLN A 72 14.47 6.67 -10.76
N ALA A 73 13.42 7.16 -10.10
CA ALA A 73 12.27 7.78 -10.73
C ALA A 73 12.54 9.23 -11.18
N LEU A 74 13.57 9.89 -10.63
CA LEU A 74 13.95 11.25 -11.05
C LEU A 74 14.81 11.16 -12.33
N PRO A 75 14.32 11.58 -13.50
CA PRO A 75 15.16 11.65 -14.69
C PRO A 75 16.30 12.66 -14.45
N ALA A 76 17.51 12.29 -14.89
CA ALA A 76 18.72 13.12 -14.82
C ALA A 76 18.58 14.44 -15.60
#